data_AF-A0A1J4XSQ8-F1
#
_entry.id   AF-A0A1J4XSQ8-F1
#
_cell.length_a   1.000
_cell.length_b   1.000
_cell.length_c   1.000
_cell.angle_alpha   90.00
_cell.angle_beta   90.00
_cell.angle_gamma   90.00
#
_symmetry.space_group_name_H-M   'P 1'
#
loop_
_entity.id
_entity.type
_entity.pdbx_description
1 polymer ?
#
loop_
_entity_poly.entity_id
_entity_poly.type
_entity_poly.pdbx_seq_one_letter_code
_entity_poly.pdbx_strand_id
1 'polypeptide(L)'
;MTITWVKTSHEAMRHAMERAPGLIIDAANCADPHALFPGITDEQLDKTYVLGVDLIYTFRDILKAAPDIARSYGFRAIGITRADILFHYSDDTENQAIKEHCLELLDELSKHHDIAVAEGRFWATP
;
A
#
# COMPACT_ATOMS: atom_id res chain seq x y z
N MET A 1 5.71 10.48 -10.05
CA MET A 1 4.45 9.78 -10.36
C MET A 1 3.42 10.32 -9.38
N THR A 2 2.21 9.75 -9.32
CA THR A 2 1.11 10.30 -8.51
C THR A 2 0.57 9.21 -7.61
N ILE A 3 0.25 9.53 -6.35
CA ILE A 3 -0.55 8.65 -5.51
C ILE A 3 -1.95 8.58 -6.11
N THR A 4 -2.39 7.37 -6.46
CA THR A 4 -3.75 7.10 -6.91
C THR A 4 -4.56 6.57 -5.72
N TRP A 5 -5.53 7.35 -5.29
CA TRP A 5 -6.51 6.91 -4.31
C TRP A 5 -7.59 6.08 -4.98
N VAL A 6 -7.78 4.83 -4.52
CA VAL A 6 -8.75 3.89 -5.10
C VAL A 6 -9.80 3.49 -4.07
N LYS A 7 -10.95 2.98 -4.51
CA LYS A 7 -12.09 2.73 -3.60
C LYS A 7 -11.99 1.42 -2.85
N THR A 8 -11.20 0.47 -3.36
CA THR A 8 -11.16 -0.90 -2.85
C THR A 8 -9.75 -1.45 -2.76
N SER A 9 -9.51 -2.35 -1.79
CA SER A 9 -8.28 -3.13 -1.71
C SER A 9 -8.01 -3.90 -3.01
N HIS A 10 -9.06 -4.38 -3.67
CA HIS A 10 -8.98 -5.10 -4.94
C HIS A 10 -8.37 -4.25 -6.06
N GLU A 11 -8.75 -2.98 -6.17
CA GLU A 11 -8.17 -2.04 -7.13
C GLU A 11 -6.70 -1.74 -6.80
N ALA A 12 -6.34 -1.58 -5.53
CA ALA A 12 -4.96 -1.34 -5.12
C ALA A 12 -4.06 -2.55 -5.42
N MET A 13 -4.54 -3.76 -5.13
CA MET A 13 -3.83 -5.01 -5.48
C MET A 13 -3.67 -5.15 -6.99
N ARG A 14 -4.75 -4.94 -7.75
CA ARG A 14 -4.71 -5.00 -9.21
C ARG A 14 -3.68 -4.02 -9.78
N HIS A 15 -3.63 -2.80 -9.25
CA HIS A 15 -2.66 -1.80 -9.68
C HIS A 15 -1.21 -2.28 -9.55
N ALA A 16 -0.86 -2.90 -8.41
CA ALA A 16 0.47 -3.47 -8.18
C ALA A 16 0.77 -4.63 -9.13
N MET A 17 -0.19 -5.55 -9.30
CA MET A 17 -0.02 -6.76 -10.10
C MET A 17 0.08 -6.48 -11.61
N GLU A 18 -0.72 -5.56 -12.15
CA GLU A 18 -0.68 -5.18 -13.56
C GLU A 18 0.67 -4.58 -13.98
N ARG A 19 1.43 -4.07 -13.01
CA ARG A 19 2.73 -3.41 -13.20
C ARG A 19 3.89 -4.24 -12.68
N ALA A 20 3.74 -5.56 -12.55
CA ALA A 20 4.75 -6.43 -11.97
C ALA A 20 6.18 -6.18 -12.53
N PRO A 21 7.26 -6.26 -11.71
CA PRO A 21 7.25 -6.64 -10.30
C PRO A 21 6.55 -5.62 -9.40
N GLY A 22 5.67 -6.10 -8.52
CA GLY A 22 4.78 -5.27 -7.71
C GLY A 22 4.83 -5.64 -6.24
N LEU A 23 4.58 -4.67 -5.38
CA LEU A 23 4.46 -4.88 -3.93
C LEU A 23 3.03 -4.57 -3.48
N ILE A 24 2.45 -5.49 -2.71
CA ILE A 24 1.22 -5.26 -1.97
C ILE A 24 1.58 -5.13 -0.49
N ILE A 25 1.24 -4.00 0.12
CA ILE A 25 1.27 -3.80 1.57
C ILE A 25 -0.16 -4.04 2.08
N ASP A 26 -0.36 -5.16 2.76
CA ASP A 26 -1.69 -5.59 3.22
C ASP A 26 -1.96 -5.17 4.65
N ALA A 27 -2.57 -4.01 4.83
CA ALA A 27 -2.93 -3.48 6.15
C ALA A 27 -4.29 -3.95 6.66
N ALA A 28 -5.07 -4.63 5.81
CA ALA A 28 -6.41 -5.10 6.15
C ALA A 28 -6.56 -6.63 6.13
N ASN A 29 -5.45 -7.35 6.05
CA ASN A 29 -5.40 -8.81 6.00
C ASN A 29 -6.42 -9.37 4.99
N CYS A 30 -6.45 -8.75 3.81
CA CYS A 30 -7.43 -9.01 2.76
C CYS A 30 -6.77 -9.21 1.40
N ALA A 31 -5.44 -9.26 1.36
CA ALA A 31 -4.73 -9.51 0.13
C ALA A 31 -4.91 -10.95 -0.33
N ASP A 32 -5.71 -11.12 -1.38
CA ASP A 32 -5.84 -12.37 -2.12
C ASP A 32 -5.55 -12.11 -3.61
N PRO A 33 -4.28 -12.17 -4.01
CA PRO A 33 -3.87 -12.02 -5.41
C PRO A 33 -4.55 -13.04 -6.36
N HIS A 34 -4.96 -14.21 -5.86
CA HIS A 34 -5.63 -15.23 -6.67
C HIS A 34 -7.09 -14.85 -6.97
N ALA A 35 -7.73 -14.02 -6.14
CA ALA A 35 -9.08 -13.52 -6.41
C ALA A 35 -9.16 -12.63 -7.67
N LEU A 36 -8.01 -12.24 -8.25
CA LEU A 36 -7.94 -11.41 -9.44
C LEU A 36 -7.94 -12.21 -10.76
N PHE A 37 -7.88 -13.55 -10.72
CA PHE A 37 -7.99 -14.38 -11.91
C PHE A 37 -9.39 -14.29 -12.56
N PRO A 38 -9.50 -14.36 -13.90
CA PRO A 38 -8.42 -14.51 -14.89
C PRO A 38 -7.82 -13.16 -15.35
N GLY A 39 -8.09 -12.06 -14.64
CA GLY A 39 -7.66 -10.71 -15.03
C GLY A 39 -6.17 -10.44 -14.85
N ILE A 40 -5.43 -11.37 -14.25
CA ILE A 40 -3.99 -11.31 -14.03
C ILE A 40 -3.38 -12.63 -14.51
N THR A 41 -2.17 -12.59 -15.06
CA THR A 41 -1.45 -13.79 -15.51
C THR A 41 -0.66 -14.45 -14.37
N ASP A 42 -0.31 -15.73 -14.54
CA ASP A 42 0.57 -16.43 -13.60
C ASP A 42 1.93 -15.72 -13.45
N GLU A 43 2.49 -15.18 -14.54
CA GLU A 43 3.74 -14.43 -14.48
C GLU A 43 3.64 -13.15 -13.61
N GLN A 44 2.51 -12.45 -13.68
CA GLN A 44 2.24 -11.28 -12.85
C GLN A 44 2.06 -11.67 -11.39
N LEU A 45 1.39 -12.80 -11.12
CA LEU A 45 1.27 -13.37 -9.78
C LEU A 45 2.64 -13.71 -9.18
N ASP A 46 3.48 -14.43 -9.92
CA ASP A 46 4.83 -14.85 -9.50
C ASP A 46 5.77 -13.68 -9.20
N LYS A 47 5.52 -12.52 -9.81
CA LYS A 47 6.30 -11.30 -9.64
C LYS A 47 5.65 -10.30 -8.67
N THR A 48 4.60 -10.70 -7.97
CA THR A 48 3.93 -9.86 -6.97
C THR A 48 4.24 -10.36 -5.57
N TYR A 49 4.69 -9.44 -4.72
CA TYR A 49 5.05 -9.72 -3.34
C TYR A 49 3.99 -9.14 -2.41
N VAL A 50 3.70 -9.83 -1.32
CA VAL A 50 2.74 -9.38 -0.31
C VAL A 50 3.46 -9.25 1.03
N LEU A 51 3.32 -8.09 1.67
CA LEU A 51 3.78 -7.81 3.03
C LEU A 51 2.57 -7.48 3.91
N GLY A 52 2.24 -8.36 4.85
CA GLY A 52 1.19 -8.12 5.83
C GLY A 52 1.64 -7.11 6.89
N VAL A 53 0.72 -6.27 7.35
CA VAL A 53 0.97 -5.31 8.42
C VAL A 53 -0.23 -5.14 9.34
N ASP A 54 -0.02 -5.36 10.64
CA ASP A 54 -1.10 -5.36 11.63
C ASP A 54 -1.06 -4.14 12.57
N LEU A 55 0.03 -3.35 12.56
CA LEU A 55 0.26 -2.26 13.50
C LEU A 55 0.64 -0.97 12.76
N ILE A 56 0.14 0.17 13.24
CA ILE A 56 0.40 1.50 12.68
C ILE A 56 1.91 1.83 12.64
N TYR A 57 2.66 1.45 13.68
CA TYR A 57 4.10 1.68 13.76
C TYR A 57 4.88 0.86 12.74
N THR A 58 4.49 -0.41 12.60
CA THR A 58 5.06 -1.30 11.59
C THR A 58 4.76 -0.79 10.18
N PHE A 59 3.56 -0.25 9.94
CA PHE A 59 3.21 0.35 8.66
C PHE A 59 4.09 1.54 8.33
N ARG A 60 4.25 2.47 9.28
CA ARG A 60 5.17 3.61 9.13
C ARG A 60 6.60 3.15 8.84
N ASP A 61 7.09 2.14 9.56
CA ASP A 61 8.47 1.67 9.40
C ASP A 61 8.66 0.89 8.08
N ILE A 62 7.63 0.19 7.59
CA ILE A 62 7.58 -0.36 6.22
C ILE A 62 7.68 0.77 5.19
N LEU A 63 6.90 1.86 5.33
CA LEU A 63 6.95 2.98 4.39
C LEU A 63 8.34 3.64 4.35
N LYS A 64 9.04 3.75 5.48
CA LYS A 64 10.44 4.22 5.52
C LYS A 64 11.40 3.31 4.76
N ALA A 65 11.20 1.99 4.87
CA ALA A 65 12.04 0.99 4.20
C ALA A 65 11.64 0.76 2.73
N ALA A 66 10.43 1.14 2.34
CA ALA A 66 9.86 0.87 1.02
C ALA A 66 10.74 1.35 -0.15
N PRO A 67 11.42 2.52 -0.11
CA PRO A 67 12.31 2.93 -1.20
C PRO A 67 13.46 1.95 -1.44
N ASP A 68 14.09 1.44 -0.38
CA ASP A 68 15.20 0.51 -0.49
C ASP A 68 14.72 -0.88 -0.90
N ILE A 69 13.61 -1.35 -0.33
CA ILE A 69 12.96 -2.61 -0.72
C ILE A 69 12.58 -2.55 -2.21
N ALA A 70 11.90 -1.50 -2.65
CA ALA A 70 11.47 -1.35 -4.03
C ALA A 70 12.65 -1.31 -5.00
N ARG A 71 13.76 -0.64 -4.63
CA ARG A 71 15.00 -0.66 -5.42
C ARG A 71 15.63 -2.05 -5.49
N SER A 72 15.72 -2.76 -4.36
CA SER A 72 16.34 -4.09 -4.30
C SER A 72 15.60 -5.14 -5.12
N TYR A 73 14.26 -5.08 -5.14
CA TYR A 73 13.42 -6.04 -5.87
C TYR A 73 12.95 -5.51 -7.24
N GLY A 74 13.27 -4.26 -7.58
CA GLY A 74 12.86 -3.64 -8.84
C GLY A 74 11.35 -3.43 -8.97
N PHE A 75 10.66 -3.13 -7.86
CA PHE A 75 9.22 -2.90 -7.86
C PHE A 75 8.88 -1.65 -8.65
N ARG A 76 7.89 -1.76 -9.55
CA ARG A 76 7.41 -0.65 -10.37
C ARG A 76 6.18 0.01 -9.78
N ALA A 77 5.40 -0.76 -9.02
CA ALA A 77 4.15 -0.30 -8.43
C ALA A 77 3.93 -0.88 -7.03
N ILE A 78 3.25 -0.10 -6.21
CA ILE A 78 2.91 -0.43 -4.83
C ILE A 78 1.41 -0.29 -4.64
N GLY A 79 0.76 -1.35 -4.17
CA GLY A 79 -0.64 -1.40 -3.79
C GLY A 79 -0.75 -1.45 -2.28
N ILE A 80 -1.52 -0.57 -1.67
CA ILE A 80 -1.73 -0.57 -0.21
C ILE A 80 -3.20 -0.84 0.07
N THR A 81 -3.50 -1.95 0.74
CA THR A 81 -4.89 -2.27 1.15
C THR A 81 -5.25 -1.44 2.38
N ARG A 82 -6.47 -0.89 2.42
CA ARG A 82 -7.17 -0.23 3.55
C ARG A 82 -6.30 0.15 4.77
N ALA A 83 -5.29 1.01 4.56
CA ALA A 83 -4.38 1.40 5.64
C ALA A 83 -5.07 2.19 6.76
N ASP A 84 -6.29 2.69 6.51
CA ASP A 84 -7.09 3.46 7.48
C ASP A 84 -7.38 2.66 8.74
N ILE A 85 -7.54 1.35 8.60
CA ILE A 85 -7.95 0.51 9.72
C ILE A 85 -6.87 0.42 10.81
N LEU A 86 -5.63 0.81 10.48
CA LEU A 86 -4.53 0.87 11.45
C LEU A 86 -4.61 2.10 12.35
N PHE A 87 -5.39 3.12 11.98
CA PHE A 87 -5.48 4.41 12.68
C PHE A 87 -6.69 4.47 13.63
N HIS A 88 -6.80 3.47 14.51
CA HIS A 88 -7.89 3.34 15.48
C HIS A 88 -7.41 3.29 16.95
N TYR A 89 -6.25 3.90 17.25
CA TYR A 89 -5.77 4.00 18.64
C TYR A 89 -6.58 5.02 19.44
N SER A 90 -6.54 4.90 20.77
CA SER A 90 -7.26 5.81 21.68
C SER A 90 -6.66 7.22 21.77
N ASP A 91 -5.40 7.39 21.36
CA ASP A 91 -4.73 8.69 21.33
C ASP A 91 -4.90 9.31 19.93
N ASP A 92 -5.87 10.21 19.81
CA ASP A 92 -6.18 10.90 18.56
C ASP A 92 -5.03 11.80 18.10
N THR A 93 -4.25 12.36 19.04
CA THR A 93 -3.12 13.24 18.71
C THR A 93 -1.98 12.43 18.11
N GLU A 94 -1.66 11.29 18.72
CA GLU A 94 -0.65 10.37 18.20
C GLU A 94 -1.07 9.76 16.85
N ASN A 95 -2.33 9.32 16.71
CA ASN A 95 -2.86 8.84 15.44
C ASN A 95 -2.68 9.86 14.32
N GLN A 96 -3.04 11.12 14.58
CA GLN A 96 -2.93 12.18 13.58
C GLN A 96 -1.47 12.47 13.20
N ALA A 97 -0.56 12.54 14.18
CA ALA A 97 0.86 12.74 13.92
C ALA A 97 1.48 11.61 13.08
N ILE A 98 1.12 10.35 13.38
CA ILE A 98 1.59 9.21 12.59
C ILE A 98 0.97 9.22 11.18
N LYS A 99 -0.31 9.60 11.05
CA LYS A 99 -0.99 9.70 9.76
C LYS A 99 -0.31 10.72 8.85
N GLU A 100 -0.02 11.92 9.37
CA GLU A 100 0.68 12.97 8.64
C GLU A 100 2.06 12.50 8.16
N HIS A 101 2.85 11.88 9.03
CA HIS A 101 4.15 11.34 8.65
C HIS A 101 4.04 10.21 7.61
N CYS A 102 3.04 9.32 7.71
CA CYS A 102 2.79 8.31 6.69
C CYS A 102 2.42 8.95 5.33
N LEU A 103 1.67 10.05 5.31
CA LEU A 103 1.37 10.80 4.08
C LEU A 103 2.63 11.40 3.46
N GLU A 104 3.52 11.98 4.27
CA GLU A 104 4.81 12.51 3.80
C GLU A 104 5.68 11.40 3.19
N LEU A 105 5.74 10.23 3.82
CA LEU A 105 6.47 9.07 3.31
C LEU A 105 5.87 8.54 2.00
N LEU A 106 4.53 8.50 1.89
CA LEU A 106 3.85 8.12 0.65
C LEU A 106 4.10 9.12 -0.48
N ASP A 107 4.07 10.43 -0.19
CA ASP A 107 4.38 11.47 -1.16
C ASP A 107 5.81 11.30 -1.69
N GLU A 108 6.79 11.09 -0.80
CA GLU A 108 8.17 10.84 -1.18
C GLU A 108 8.32 9.57 -2.01
N LEU A 109 7.68 8.48 -1.62
CA LEU A 109 7.71 7.21 -2.35
C LEU A 109 7.11 7.35 -3.76
N SER A 110 6.06 8.18 -3.92
CA SER A 110 5.36 8.42 -5.18
C SER A 110 6.18 9.22 -6.21
N LYS A 111 7.27 9.88 -5.76
CA LYS A 111 8.22 10.53 -6.67
C LYS A 111 8.94 9.50 -7.54
N HIS A 112 9.06 8.26 -7.04
CA HIS A 112 9.83 7.19 -7.67
C HIS A 112 9.00 5.99 -8.14
N HIS A 113 7.83 5.76 -7.55
CA HIS A 113 6.98 4.59 -7.82
C HIS A 113 5.54 4.97 -8.11
N ASP A 114 4.84 4.15 -8.89
CA ASP A 114 3.39 4.25 -9.05
C ASP A 114 2.72 3.64 -7.81
N ILE A 115 1.86 4.39 -7.14
CA ILE A 115 1.28 3.95 -5.86
C ILE A 115 -0.23 4.03 -5.96
N ALA A 116 -0.90 2.93 -5.64
CA ALA A 116 -2.33 2.90 -5.40
C ALA A 116 -2.60 2.61 -3.92
N VAL A 117 -3.35 3.49 -3.27
CA VAL A 117 -3.78 3.31 -1.88
C VAL A 117 -5.28 3.16 -1.87
N ALA A 118 -5.76 2.03 -1.34
CA ALA A 118 -7.18 1.82 -1.12
C ALA A 118 -7.66 2.71 0.02
N GLU A 119 -8.45 3.72 -0.33
CA GLU A 119 -9.13 4.57 0.61
C GLU A 119 -10.10 3.76 1.45
N GLY A 120 -9.99 3.90 2.77
CA GLY A 120 -11.16 3.87 3.61
C GLY A 120 -11.58 5.29 3.99
N ARG A 121 -12.77 5.40 4.59
CA ARG A 121 -13.42 6.66 4.99
C ARG A 121 -12.54 7.60 5.86
N PHE A 122 -11.40 7.11 6.35
CA PHE A 122 -10.47 7.82 7.23
C PHE A 122 -9.38 8.63 6.49
N TRP A 123 -9.05 8.29 5.23
CA TRP A 123 -8.03 9.01 4.44
C TRP A 123 -8.62 10.17 3.64
N ALA A 124 -9.92 10.10 3.34
CA ALA A 124 -10.64 11.14 2.65
C ALA A 124 -10.89 12.33 3.59
N THR A 125 -9.98 13.30 3.50
CA THR A 125 -10.01 14.70 4.02
C THR A 125 -9.54 14.93 5.47
N PRO A 126 -8.78 16.02 5.75
CA PRO A 126 -8.80 16.66 7.07
C PRO A 126 -10.20 17.16 7.45
#